data_AF-A0A850C7Y6-F1
#
_entry.id   AF-A0A850C7Y6-F1
#
_cell.length_a   1.000
_cell.length_b   1.000
_cell.length_c   1.000
_cell.angle_alpha   90.00
_cell.angle_beta   90.00
_cell.angle_gamma   90.00
#
_symmetry.space_group_name_H-M   'P 1'
#
loop_
_entity.id
_entity.type
_entity.pdbx_description
1 polymer ?
#
loop_
_entity_poly.entity_id
_entity_poly.type
_entity_poly.pdbx_seq_one_letter_code
_entity_poly.pdbx_strand_id
1 'polypeptide(L)'
;MDLGINGLYYITHISNLASIMQSGVLSHAQIENSGVGATRIYDNQIVAARKERTTPDGKSLWEFANLYFNPRNPMLYRVLREKPVKQTEIIVICFSPVIMNNKDIYITTGNARSWQSEILSRDAGLKRMKEIQKNFQLEWWSNEDGSKIKIMAECLVPDRIPPELIQGIYVLNHKVAEYIKINYPDIKVDIIPEPHMFFQPVWRTALSSNLSLVDGDMFFSQMQTLTISVNCVGVMGKGLASRAKYQFPGMYVKYQDLCKEKKLSLGKPYVLKKEYSLDEELADSPENLRSVEETQFLLFPTKNHWRQKSDIVGIEDGLKELVKNYKRVGANCNNLCNRKTASTLITVLKERTANTYDTSS
;
A
#
# COMPACT_ATOMS: atom_id res chain seq x y z
N MET A 1 1.22 -26.46 -14.69
CA MET A 1 0.06 -25.57 -14.94
C MET A 1 0.60 -24.17 -14.80
N ASP A 2 0.66 -23.39 -15.89
CA ASP A 2 1.13 -22.01 -15.78
C ASP A 2 0.04 -21.20 -15.08
N LEU A 3 0.32 -20.83 -13.83
CA LEU A 3 -0.60 -20.10 -12.99
C LEU A 3 -0.43 -18.59 -13.20
N GLY A 4 0.46 -18.10 -14.06
CA GLY A 4 0.63 -16.64 -14.27
C GLY A 4 1.06 -15.89 -13.00
N ILE A 5 1.71 -16.58 -12.07
CA ILE A 5 2.27 -16.03 -10.83
C ILE A 5 3.79 -16.23 -10.85
N ASN A 6 4.52 -15.15 -10.58
CA ASN A 6 5.99 -15.16 -10.63
C ASN A 6 6.62 -15.63 -9.31
N GLY A 7 5.85 -15.63 -8.23
CA GLY A 7 6.33 -15.99 -6.90
C GLY A 7 5.25 -15.79 -5.83
N LEU A 8 5.56 -16.27 -4.63
CA LEU A 8 4.80 -16.04 -3.41
C LEU A 8 5.68 -15.33 -2.40
N TYR A 9 5.13 -14.41 -1.61
CA TYR A 9 5.93 -13.41 -0.93
C TYR A 9 5.76 -13.45 0.58
N TYR A 10 6.88 -13.39 1.30
CA TYR A 10 6.92 -13.28 2.74
C TYR A 10 7.54 -11.95 3.15
N ILE A 11 6.80 -11.15 3.92
CA ILE A 11 7.28 -9.87 4.44
C ILE A 11 7.86 -10.14 5.83
N THR A 12 9.08 -9.67 6.09
CA THR A 12 9.79 -9.92 7.35
C THR A 12 10.81 -8.82 7.66
N HIS A 13 11.32 -8.83 8.89
CA HIS A 13 12.45 -8.00 9.29
C HIS A 13 13.78 -8.64 8.84
N ILE A 14 14.74 -7.81 8.43
CA ILE A 14 16.06 -8.23 7.93
C ILE A 14 16.84 -9.09 8.93
N SER A 15 16.64 -8.89 10.25
CA SER A 15 17.28 -9.73 11.29
C SER A 15 16.86 -11.20 11.23
N ASN A 16 15.69 -11.52 10.68
CA ASN A 16 15.20 -12.89 10.51
C ASN A 16 15.84 -13.58 9.29
N LEU A 17 16.60 -12.85 8.47
CA LEU A 17 17.10 -13.38 7.21
C LEU A 17 17.98 -14.61 7.43
N ALA A 18 18.91 -14.58 8.39
CA ALA A 18 19.80 -15.71 8.66
C ALA A 18 19.04 -16.98 9.08
N SER A 19 18.07 -16.84 10.00
CA SER A 19 17.26 -17.98 10.44
C SER A 19 16.35 -18.52 9.33
N ILE A 20 15.80 -17.64 8.49
CA ILE A 20 15.00 -18.06 7.33
C ILE A 20 15.85 -18.80 6.30
N MET A 21 17.07 -18.35 6.03
CA MET A 21 17.98 -19.05 5.10
C MET A 21 18.39 -20.43 5.63
N GLN A 22 18.48 -20.60 6.95
CA GLN A 22 18.83 -21.88 7.58
C GLN A 22 17.63 -22.83 7.71
N SER A 23 16.50 -22.33 8.21
CA SER A 23 15.38 -23.14 8.67
C SER A 23 14.11 -22.94 7.84
N GLY A 24 14.11 -22.05 6.86
CA GLY A 24 12.92 -21.67 6.12
C GLY A 24 11.99 -20.77 6.92
N VAL A 25 10.79 -20.51 6.37
CA VAL A 25 9.75 -19.77 7.10
C VAL A 25 8.91 -20.78 7.87
N LEU A 26 8.94 -20.67 9.19
CA LEU A 26 8.20 -21.55 10.10
C LEU A 26 6.81 -20.98 10.41
N SER A 27 5.83 -21.88 10.63
CA SER A 27 4.55 -21.52 11.22
C SER A 27 4.73 -21.05 12.66
N HIS A 28 3.75 -20.34 13.20
CA HIS A 28 3.85 -19.86 14.58
C HIS A 28 3.97 -21.00 15.59
N ALA A 29 3.27 -22.13 15.36
CA ALA A 29 3.40 -23.34 16.17
C ALA A 29 4.85 -23.86 16.19
N GLN A 30 5.50 -23.92 15.03
CA GLN A 30 6.88 -24.38 14.91
C GLN A 30 7.88 -23.40 15.54
N ILE A 31 7.63 -22.09 15.48
CA ILE A 31 8.47 -21.07 16.15
C ILE A 31 8.39 -21.24 17.67
N GLU A 32 7.20 -21.43 18.24
CA GLU A 32 7.02 -21.66 19.69
C GLU A 32 7.71 -22.96 20.14
N ASN A 33 7.59 -24.04 19.36
CA ASN A 33 8.18 -25.33 19.69
C ASN A 33 9.71 -25.36 19.58
N SER A 34 10.28 -24.61 18.63
CA SER A 34 11.74 -24.60 18.38
C SER A 34 12.51 -23.60 19.24
N GLY A 35 11.82 -22.65 19.89
CA GLY A 35 12.45 -21.60 20.69
C GLY A 35 13.27 -20.59 19.86
N VAL A 36 13.14 -20.59 18.52
CA VAL A 36 13.86 -19.67 17.64
C VAL A 36 13.33 -18.25 17.85
N GLY A 37 14.19 -17.35 18.31
CA GLY A 37 13.87 -15.93 18.45
C GLY A 37 13.66 -15.27 17.09
N ALA A 38 12.40 -15.01 16.71
CA ALA A 38 12.07 -14.25 15.50
C ALA A 38 11.70 -12.81 15.88
N THR A 39 12.32 -11.83 15.22
CA THR A 39 11.90 -10.42 15.30
C THR A 39 10.54 -10.30 14.60
N ARG A 40 9.48 -10.13 15.40
CA ARG A 40 8.12 -10.00 14.88
C ARG A 40 7.94 -8.62 14.25
N ILE A 41 7.34 -8.58 13.06
CA ILE A 41 6.89 -7.35 12.40
C ILE A 41 5.37 -7.11 12.59
N TYR A 42 4.71 -7.97 13.37
CA TYR A 42 3.27 -7.93 13.62
C TYR A 42 2.99 -7.70 15.10
N ASP A 43 1.91 -7.00 15.39
CA ASP A 43 1.38 -6.87 16.74
C ASP A 43 0.84 -8.23 17.24
N ASN A 44 1.06 -8.52 18.52
CA ASN A 44 0.60 -9.74 19.19
C ASN A 44 -0.93 -9.92 19.06
N GLN A 45 -1.69 -8.84 18.97
CA GLN A 45 -3.17 -8.88 18.81
C GLN A 45 -3.62 -9.40 17.44
N ILE A 46 -2.89 -9.08 16.36
CA ILE A 46 -3.19 -9.60 15.00
C ILE A 46 -2.96 -11.11 14.94
N VAL A 47 -1.90 -11.53 15.62
CA VAL A 47 -1.44 -12.91 15.65
C VAL A 47 -2.43 -13.77 16.45
N ALA A 48 -3.01 -13.25 17.55
CA ALA A 48 -4.03 -13.96 18.33
C ALA A 48 -5.27 -14.39 17.50
N ALA A 49 -5.78 -13.54 16.61
CA ALA A 49 -6.92 -13.88 15.74
C ALA A 49 -6.63 -15.05 14.80
N ARG A 50 -5.36 -15.33 14.48
CA ARG A 50 -4.97 -16.52 13.70
C ARG A 50 -5.10 -17.82 14.50
N LYS A 51 -5.09 -17.78 15.84
CA LYS A 51 -5.35 -18.99 16.65
C LYS A 51 -6.82 -19.45 16.49
N GLU A 52 -7.74 -18.51 16.38
CA GLU A 52 -9.19 -18.77 16.38
C GLU A 52 -9.74 -19.16 14.99
N ARG A 53 -9.13 -18.68 13.91
CA ARG A 53 -9.51 -19.06 12.55
C ARG A 53 -8.95 -20.44 12.20
N THR A 54 -9.78 -21.27 11.61
CA THR A 54 -9.42 -22.64 11.21
C THR A 54 -9.56 -22.86 9.70
N THR A 55 -8.74 -23.75 9.16
CA THR A 55 -8.87 -24.29 7.81
C THR A 55 -10.05 -25.28 7.74
N PRO A 56 -10.53 -25.65 6.53
CA PRO A 56 -11.62 -26.61 6.35
C PRO A 56 -11.43 -27.98 7.03
N ASP A 57 -10.20 -28.40 7.29
CA ASP A 57 -9.86 -29.63 8.02
C ASP A 57 -9.78 -29.43 9.55
N GLY A 58 -10.09 -28.23 10.06
CA GLY A 58 -10.14 -27.90 11.47
C GLY A 58 -8.82 -27.45 12.09
N LYS A 59 -7.72 -27.41 11.32
CA LYS A 59 -6.43 -26.92 11.83
C LYS A 59 -6.43 -25.42 12.03
N SER A 60 -5.72 -24.95 13.04
CA SER A 60 -5.61 -23.52 13.33
C SER A 60 -4.70 -22.84 12.29
N LEU A 61 -4.98 -21.58 11.91
CA LEU A 61 -4.03 -20.81 11.09
C LEU A 61 -2.67 -20.60 11.77
N TRP A 62 -2.56 -20.90 13.07
CA TRP A 62 -1.30 -20.95 13.81
C TRP A 62 -0.31 -22.00 13.32
N GLU A 63 -0.83 -23.08 12.71
CA GLU A 63 -0.04 -24.20 12.19
C GLU A 63 0.48 -23.95 10.78
N PHE A 64 0.14 -22.81 10.16
CA PHE A 64 0.50 -22.47 8.79
C PHE A 64 1.45 -21.28 8.73
N ALA A 65 2.49 -21.39 7.90
CA ALA A 65 3.26 -20.27 7.41
C ALA A 65 2.51 -19.62 6.23
N ASN A 66 2.32 -18.31 6.28
CA ASN A 66 1.55 -17.57 5.28
C ASN A 66 2.46 -16.90 4.24
N LEU A 67 2.14 -17.05 2.96
CA LEU A 67 2.74 -16.30 1.86
C LEU A 67 1.68 -15.47 1.16
N TYR A 68 1.97 -14.21 0.86
CA TYR A 68 1.10 -13.36 0.07
C TYR A 68 1.26 -13.64 -1.41
N PHE A 69 0.16 -13.54 -2.17
CA PHE A 69 0.27 -13.53 -3.63
C PHE A 69 0.69 -12.16 -4.17
N ASN A 70 0.34 -11.07 -3.48
CA ASN A 70 0.77 -9.71 -3.79
C ASN A 70 1.51 -9.12 -2.57
N PRO A 71 2.82 -8.83 -2.66
CA PRO A 71 3.58 -8.28 -1.54
C PRO A 71 3.24 -6.82 -1.27
N ARG A 72 2.86 -6.07 -2.30
CA ARG A 72 2.54 -4.64 -2.20
C ARG A 72 1.08 -4.48 -1.79
N ASN A 73 0.82 -4.71 -0.51
CA ASN A 73 -0.52 -4.82 0.05
C ASN A 73 -0.69 -3.98 1.34
N PRO A 74 -1.92 -3.87 1.91
CA PRO A 74 -2.20 -3.13 3.14
C PRO A 74 -1.38 -3.56 4.36
N MET A 75 -0.97 -4.83 4.43
CA MET A 75 -0.12 -5.32 5.52
C MET A 75 1.30 -4.78 5.37
N LEU A 76 1.93 -4.88 4.19
CA LEU A 76 3.24 -4.26 3.97
C LEU A 76 3.19 -2.75 4.23
N TYR A 77 2.12 -2.09 3.77
CA TYR A 77 1.94 -0.65 4.01
C TYR A 77 1.95 -0.34 5.50
N ARG A 78 1.16 -1.08 6.30
CA ARG A 78 1.15 -0.95 7.76
C ARG A 78 2.55 -1.07 8.34
N VAL A 79 3.27 -2.16 8.02
CA VAL A 79 4.58 -2.45 8.61
C VAL A 79 5.58 -1.34 8.33
N LEU A 80 5.51 -0.72 7.15
CA LEU A 80 6.38 0.40 6.77
C LEU A 80 6.03 1.73 7.46
N ARG A 81 4.85 1.82 8.09
CA ARG A 81 4.37 2.98 8.87
C ARG A 81 4.51 2.75 10.38
N GLU A 82 4.59 1.50 10.81
CA GLU A 82 4.62 1.10 12.20
C GLU A 82 5.97 1.44 12.86
N LYS A 83 5.95 2.29 13.89
CA LYS A 83 7.13 2.59 14.71
C LYS A 83 7.33 1.50 15.76
N PRO A 84 8.58 1.13 16.11
CA PRO A 84 9.84 1.80 15.76
C PRO A 84 10.55 1.25 14.51
N VAL A 85 9.91 0.39 13.72
CA VAL A 85 10.57 -0.32 12.62
C VAL A 85 10.97 0.65 11.50
N LYS A 86 12.23 0.60 11.05
CA LYS A 86 12.66 1.41 9.90
C LYS A 86 12.31 0.68 8.61
N GLN A 87 11.87 1.44 7.60
CA GLN A 87 11.57 0.88 6.29
C GLN A 87 12.78 0.15 5.65
N THR A 88 14.00 0.58 5.96
CA THR A 88 15.24 -0.07 5.51
C THR A 88 15.52 -1.41 6.16
N GLU A 89 14.79 -1.77 7.22
CA GLU A 89 14.92 -3.03 7.95
C GLU A 89 13.86 -4.05 7.51
N ILE A 90 12.94 -3.68 6.62
CA ILE A 90 11.93 -4.58 6.06
C ILE A 90 12.42 -5.14 4.72
N ILE A 91 12.25 -6.44 4.55
CA ILE A 91 12.56 -7.17 3.33
C ILE A 91 11.36 -8.01 2.90
N VAL A 92 11.28 -8.33 1.61
CA VAL A 92 10.27 -9.25 1.07
C VAL A 92 10.99 -10.42 0.40
N ILE A 93 10.77 -11.63 0.90
CA ILE A 93 11.37 -12.86 0.37
C ILE A 93 10.40 -13.48 -0.62
N CYS A 94 10.89 -13.79 -1.81
CA CYS A 94 10.12 -14.41 -2.89
C CYS A 94 10.41 -15.90 -2.94
N PHE A 95 9.35 -16.69 -2.93
CA PHE A 95 9.37 -18.14 -2.97
C PHE A 95 8.80 -18.66 -4.29
N SER A 96 9.35 -19.77 -4.75
CA SER A 96 8.92 -20.49 -5.93
C SER A 96 7.45 -20.89 -5.85
N PRO A 97 6.65 -20.62 -6.91
CA PRO A 97 5.26 -21.07 -6.99
C PRO A 97 5.08 -22.59 -6.93
N VAL A 98 6.17 -23.37 -7.07
CA VAL A 98 6.14 -24.84 -7.01
C VAL A 98 5.51 -25.36 -5.70
N ILE A 99 5.60 -24.60 -4.60
CA ILE A 99 4.94 -24.97 -3.33
C ILE A 99 3.43 -25.16 -3.49
N MET A 100 2.79 -24.54 -4.48
CA MET A 100 1.37 -24.68 -4.75
C MET A 100 0.96 -26.05 -5.31
N ASN A 101 1.93 -26.89 -5.69
CA ASN A 101 1.65 -28.26 -6.11
C ASN A 101 1.32 -29.17 -4.91
N ASN A 102 1.73 -28.78 -3.71
CA ASN A 102 1.45 -29.51 -2.48
C ASN A 102 -0.07 -29.60 -2.25
N LYS A 103 -0.56 -30.73 -1.77
CA LYS A 103 -2.01 -30.98 -1.65
C LYS A 103 -2.61 -30.46 -0.34
N ASP A 104 -1.77 -30.28 0.66
CA ASP A 104 -2.07 -29.86 2.03
C ASP A 104 -2.02 -28.34 2.24
N ILE A 105 -1.74 -27.57 1.19
CA ILE A 105 -1.85 -26.11 1.25
C ILE A 105 -3.30 -25.65 1.13
N TYR A 106 -3.55 -24.45 1.64
CA TYR A 106 -4.81 -23.73 1.44
C TYR A 106 -4.56 -22.40 0.73
N ILE A 107 -5.56 -21.96 -0.04
CA ILE A 107 -5.55 -20.69 -0.78
C ILE A 107 -6.71 -19.86 -0.24
N THR A 108 -6.44 -18.61 0.11
CA THR A 108 -7.49 -17.69 0.57
C THR A 108 -7.89 -16.68 -0.50
N THR A 109 -9.15 -16.24 -0.48
CA THR A 109 -9.65 -15.22 -1.43
C THR A 109 -9.33 -13.78 -1.02
N GLY A 110 -8.72 -13.61 0.16
CA GLY A 110 -8.31 -12.35 0.76
C GLY A 110 -7.57 -12.60 2.08
N ASN A 111 -7.43 -11.60 2.93
CA ASN A 111 -6.77 -11.73 4.24
C ASN A 111 -7.36 -12.91 5.03
N ALA A 112 -6.54 -13.92 5.38
CA ALA A 112 -7.02 -15.13 6.03
C ALA A 112 -7.59 -14.90 7.44
N ARG A 113 -7.40 -13.72 8.05
CA ARG A 113 -8.04 -13.37 9.33
C ARG A 113 -9.49 -12.89 9.17
N SER A 114 -9.86 -12.37 8.01
CA SER A 114 -11.18 -11.77 7.80
C SER A 114 -12.25 -12.83 7.53
N TRP A 115 -13.35 -12.82 8.29
CA TRP A 115 -14.50 -13.70 8.06
C TRP A 115 -15.11 -13.60 6.65
N GLN A 116 -14.86 -12.52 5.92
CA GLN A 116 -15.28 -12.35 4.53
C GLN A 116 -14.40 -13.10 3.53
N SER A 117 -13.21 -13.55 3.95
CA SER A 117 -12.30 -14.36 3.13
C SER A 117 -12.62 -15.83 3.31
N GLU A 118 -12.75 -16.52 2.19
CA GLU A 118 -12.86 -17.97 2.12
C GLU A 118 -11.46 -18.59 2.21
N ILE A 119 -11.36 -19.74 2.90
CA ILE A 119 -10.16 -20.58 2.94
C ILE A 119 -10.48 -21.83 2.15
N LEU A 120 -9.84 -21.98 1.00
CA LEU A 120 -10.13 -23.02 0.01
C LEU A 120 -9.03 -24.08 0.05
N SER A 121 -9.41 -25.35 -0.12
CA SER A 121 -8.44 -26.40 -0.43
C SER A 121 -7.67 -26.04 -1.70
N ARG A 122 -6.47 -26.58 -1.86
CA ARG A 122 -5.63 -26.31 -3.03
C ARG A 122 -6.39 -26.38 -4.35
N ASP A 123 -7.11 -27.47 -4.61
CA ASP A 123 -7.81 -27.66 -5.89
C ASP A 123 -8.99 -26.70 -6.10
N ALA A 124 -9.72 -26.36 -5.03
CA ALA A 124 -10.79 -25.36 -5.11
C ALA A 124 -10.23 -23.96 -5.32
N GLY A 125 -9.14 -23.62 -4.64
CA GLY A 125 -8.40 -22.36 -4.81
C GLY A 125 -7.85 -22.21 -6.22
N LEU A 126 -7.21 -23.25 -6.76
CA LEU A 126 -6.70 -23.28 -8.15
C LEU A 126 -7.80 -22.97 -9.18
N LYS A 127 -9.02 -23.47 -9.00
CA LYS A 127 -10.17 -23.14 -9.87
C LYS A 127 -10.56 -21.66 -9.82
N ARG A 128 -10.32 -20.99 -8.69
CA ARG A 128 -10.61 -19.56 -8.47
C ARG A 128 -9.40 -18.65 -8.67
N MET A 129 -8.22 -19.18 -9.02
CA MET A 129 -7.01 -18.35 -9.15
C MET A 129 -7.15 -17.22 -10.15
N LYS A 130 -7.88 -17.41 -11.25
CA LYS A 130 -8.15 -16.33 -12.22
C LYS A 130 -8.93 -15.16 -11.61
N GLU A 131 -9.81 -15.42 -10.65
CA GLU A 131 -10.54 -14.38 -9.92
C GLU A 131 -9.60 -13.67 -8.94
N ILE A 132 -8.85 -14.45 -8.16
CA ILE A 132 -7.91 -13.93 -7.16
C ILE A 132 -6.83 -13.05 -7.82
N GLN A 133 -6.31 -13.47 -8.98
CA GLN A 133 -5.29 -12.76 -9.75
C GLN A 133 -5.72 -11.39 -10.25
N LYS A 134 -7.02 -11.16 -10.50
CA LYS A 134 -7.52 -9.83 -10.85
C LYS A 134 -7.17 -8.81 -9.76
N ASN A 135 -7.04 -9.26 -8.51
CA ASN A 135 -6.67 -8.40 -7.39
C ASN A 135 -5.17 -8.11 -7.31
N PHE A 136 -4.30 -8.91 -7.96
CA PHE A 136 -2.84 -8.69 -7.92
C PHE A 136 -2.43 -7.47 -8.73
N GLN A 137 -3.25 -7.09 -9.71
CA GLN A 137 -3.03 -5.92 -10.56
C GLN A 137 -3.62 -4.63 -9.98
N LEU A 138 -4.28 -4.69 -8.82
CA LEU A 138 -4.83 -3.50 -8.18
C LEU A 138 -3.69 -2.62 -7.66
N GLU A 139 -3.60 -1.40 -8.20
CA GLU A 139 -2.64 -0.39 -7.76
C GLU A 139 -3.08 0.31 -6.46
N TRP A 140 -4.39 0.25 -6.16
CA TRP A 140 -5.04 0.89 -5.01
C TRP A 140 -6.17 0.01 -4.46
N TRP A 141 -6.60 0.33 -3.24
CA TRP A 141 -7.65 -0.39 -2.53
C TRP A 141 -8.49 0.56 -1.67
N SER A 142 -9.67 0.08 -1.26
CA SER A 142 -10.59 0.74 -0.34
C SER A 142 -11.25 -0.26 0.59
N ASN A 143 -11.78 0.22 1.72
CA ASN A 143 -12.60 -0.61 2.62
C ASN A 143 -13.97 -0.88 2.00
N GLU A 144 -14.52 0.11 1.30
CA GLU A 144 -15.90 0.19 0.83
C GLU A 144 -16.22 -0.85 -0.26
N ASP A 145 -15.27 -1.17 -1.14
CA ASP A 145 -15.43 -2.19 -2.18
C ASP A 145 -14.84 -3.57 -1.80
N GLY A 146 -14.29 -3.68 -0.58
CA GLY A 146 -13.64 -4.87 -0.05
C GLY A 146 -12.31 -5.24 -0.71
N SER A 147 -11.78 -4.40 -1.61
CA SER A 147 -10.50 -4.66 -2.29
C SER A 147 -9.32 -4.72 -1.31
N LYS A 148 -9.38 -3.98 -0.20
CA LYS A 148 -8.38 -4.04 0.88
C LYS A 148 -8.20 -5.44 1.44
N ILE A 149 -9.28 -6.21 1.58
CA ILE A 149 -9.22 -7.60 2.05
C ILE A 149 -8.72 -8.52 0.94
N LYS A 150 -9.28 -8.36 -0.28
CA LYS A 150 -9.00 -9.24 -1.43
C LYS A 150 -7.54 -9.20 -1.89
N ILE A 151 -6.90 -8.02 -1.86
CA ILE A 151 -5.49 -7.86 -2.27
C ILE A 151 -4.50 -8.57 -1.33
N MET A 152 -4.94 -8.90 -0.10
CA MET A 152 -4.17 -9.64 0.89
C MET A 152 -4.43 -11.16 0.84
N ALA A 153 -4.83 -11.70 -0.31
CA ALA A 153 -4.95 -13.15 -0.50
C ALA A 153 -3.62 -13.85 -0.16
N GLU A 154 -3.72 -15.01 0.50
CA GLU A 154 -2.60 -15.77 1.05
C GLU A 154 -2.61 -17.23 0.53
N CYS A 155 -1.41 -17.78 0.38
CA CYS A 155 -1.14 -19.21 0.32
C CYS A 155 -0.70 -19.66 1.72
N LEU A 156 -1.44 -20.58 2.33
CA LEU A 156 -1.20 -21.10 3.66
C LEU A 156 -0.48 -22.46 3.53
N VAL A 157 0.77 -22.50 3.97
CA VAL A 157 1.64 -23.68 3.88
C VAL A 157 1.79 -24.28 5.27
N PRO A 158 1.46 -25.57 5.48
CA PRO A 158 1.56 -26.19 6.79
C PRO A 158 3.01 -26.25 7.27
N ASP A 159 3.21 -26.02 8.56
CA ASP A 159 4.47 -26.15 9.31
C ASP A 159 5.63 -25.26 8.87
N ARG A 160 6.12 -25.41 7.64
CA ARG A 160 7.36 -24.81 7.17
C ARG A 160 7.36 -24.63 5.65
N ILE A 161 7.87 -23.49 5.21
CA ILE A 161 8.26 -23.25 3.82
C ILE A 161 9.78 -23.44 3.72
N PRO A 162 10.27 -24.42 2.92
CA PRO A 162 11.70 -24.71 2.82
C PRO A 162 12.51 -23.55 2.18
N PRO A 163 13.74 -23.27 2.66
CA PRO A 163 14.59 -22.21 2.14
C PRO A 163 15.08 -22.48 0.72
N GLU A 164 15.08 -23.74 0.27
CA GLU A 164 15.47 -24.13 -1.09
C GLU A 164 14.51 -23.57 -2.16
N LEU A 165 13.31 -23.14 -1.74
CA LEU A 165 12.33 -22.50 -2.61
C LEU A 165 12.53 -20.99 -2.74
N ILE A 166 13.46 -20.38 -2.00
CA ILE A 166 13.72 -18.94 -2.09
C ILE A 166 14.33 -18.63 -3.46
N GLN A 167 13.71 -17.70 -4.19
CA GLN A 167 14.14 -17.27 -5.52
C GLN A 167 14.77 -15.88 -5.53
N GLY A 168 14.42 -15.02 -4.57
CA GLY A 168 14.87 -13.64 -4.54
C GLY A 168 14.52 -12.94 -3.24
N ILE A 169 15.26 -11.89 -2.92
CA ILE A 169 14.99 -11.02 -1.76
C ILE A 169 14.84 -9.59 -2.28
N TYR A 170 13.63 -9.07 -2.20
CA TYR A 170 13.32 -7.70 -2.57
C TYR A 170 13.57 -6.75 -1.40
N VAL A 171 14.19 -5.62 -1.70
CA VAL A 171 14.57 -4.61 -0.71
C VAL A 171 14.23 -3.19 -1.17
N LEU A 172 14.12 -2.27 -0.22
CA LEU A 172 13.72 -0.88 -0.46
C LEU A 172 14.59 -0.15 -1.50
N ASN A 173 15.92 -0.33 -1.46
CA ASN A 173 16.86 0.39 -2.32
C ASN A 173 18.24 -0.30 -2.37
N HIS A 174 19.12 0.19 -3.24
CA HIS A 174 20.48 -0.33 -3.42
C HIS A 174 21.32 -0.34 -2.13
N LYS A 175 21.15 0.62 -1.23
CA LYS A 175 21.92 0.66 0.03
C LYS A 175 21.59 -0.53 0.93
N VAL A 176 20.32 -0.92 1.00
CA VAL A 176 19.90 -2.11 1.74
C VAL A 176 20.42 -3.38 1.05
N ALA A 177 20.41 -3.41 -0.29
CA ALA A 177 20.96 -4.55 -1.03
C ALA A 177 22.46 -4.74 -0.77
N GLU A 178 23.25 -3.66 -0.82
CA GLU A 178 24.67 -3.67 -0.49
C GLU A 178 24.92 -4.08 0.96
N TYR A 179 24.12 -3.55 1.90
CA TYR A 179 24.17 -3.94 3.30
C TYR A 179 23.97 -5.46 3.47
N ILE A 180 22.98 -6.05 2.81
CA ILE A 180 22.75 -7.50 2.90
C ILE A 180 23.93 -8.28 2.31
N LYS A 181 24.43 -7.88 1.13
CA LYS A 181 25.56 -8.55 0.46
C LYS A 181 26.84 -8.56 1.33
N ILE A 182 27.07 -7.48 2.08
CA ILE A 182 28.24 -7.36 2.96
C ILE A 182 28.06 -8.17 4.24
N ASN A 183 26.89 -8.09 4.88
CA ASN A 183 26.68 -8.67 6.21
C ASN A 183 26.20 -10.14 6.18
N TYR A 184 25.74 -10.63 5.03
CA TYR A 184 25.26 -12.00 4.85
C TYR A 184 25.90 -12.61 3.58
N PRO A 185 27.25 -12.75 3.54
CA PRO A 185 27.98 -13.16 2.33
C PRO A 185 27.65 -14.57 1.85
N ASP A 186 27.13 -15.43 2.74
CA ASP A 186 26.75 -16.81 2.41
C ASP A 186 25.42 -16.90 1.64
N ILE A 187 24.65 -15.81 1.58
CA ILE A 187 23.38 -15.76 0.84
C ILE A 187 23.67 -15.61 -0.65
N LYS A 188 23.43 -16.69 -1.39
CA LYS A 188 23.63 -16.76 -2.86
C LYS A 188 22.40 -16.36 -3.67
N VAL A 189 21.32 -15.98 -3.02
CA VAL A 189 20.07 -15.55 -3.66
C VAL A 189 20.20 -14.09 -4.12
N ASP A 190 19.57 -13.76 -5.24
CA ASP A 190 19.54 -12.39 -5.76
C ASP A 190 18.87 -11.42 -4.78
N ILE A 191 19.57 -10.32 -4.46
CA ILE A 191 19.05 -9.21 -3.67
C ILE A 191 18.66 -8.08 -4.63
N ILE A 192 17.36 -7.81 -4.75
CA ILE A 192 16.75 -7.00 -5.80
C ILE A 192 16.18 -5.70 -5.19
N PRO A 193 16.77 -4.54 -5.48
CA PRO A 193 16.17 -3.24 -5.14
C PRO A 193 14.86 -3.03 -5.92
N GLU A 194 13.74 -2.89 -5.22
CA GLU A 194 12.43 -2.69 -5.83
C GLU A 194 11.62 -1.63 -5.06
N PRO A 195 11.99 -0.33 -5.15
CA PRO A 195 11.38 0.73 -4.35
C PRO A 195 9.86 0.82 -4.52
N HIS A 196 9.33 0.50 -5.70
CA HIS A 196 7.88 0.57 -5.97
C HIS A 196 7.08 -0.44 -5.13
N MET A 197 7.63 -1.64 -4.87
CA MET A 197 7.03 -2.63 -3.96
C MET A 197 6.88 -2.09 -2.54
N PHE A 198 7.78 -1.21 -2.11
CA PHE A 198 7.79 -0.60 -0.77
C PHE A 198 7.13 0.80 -0.74
N PHE A 199 6.22 1.06 -1.69
CA PHE A 199 5.46 2.32 -1.80
C PHE A 199 6.34 3.57 -1.96
N GLN A 200 7.57 3.40 -2.45
CA GLN A 200 8.43 4.52 -2.81
C GLN A 200 8.23 4.90 -4.28
N PRO A 201 8.50 6.16 -4.65
CA PRO A 201 8.51 6.56 -6.05
C PRO A 201 9.58 5.80 -6.84
N VAL A 202 9.27 5.53 -8.11
CA VAL A 202 10.18 4.89 -9.07
C VAL A 202 11.37 5.80 -9.36
N TRP A 203 11.10 7.11 -9.42
CA TRP A 203 12.12 8.10 -9.75
C TRP A 203 11.87 9.41 -9.02
N ARG A 204 12.96 10.10 -8.66
CA ARG A 204 12.92 11.44 -8.09
C ARG A 204 14.14 12.24 -8.51
N THR A 205 13.94 13.51 -8.87
CA THR A 205 15.03 14.48 -9.04
C THR A 205 14.73 15.76 -8.27
N ALA A 206 15.73 16.32 -7.59
CA ALA A 206 15.61 17.62 -6.93
C ALA A 206 15.87 18.73 -7.95
N LEU A 207 14.92 19.66 -8.07
CA LEU A 207 15.10 20.90 -8.84
C LEU A 207 15.67 22.02 -7.96
N SER A 208 15.40 21.97 -6.65
CA SER A 208 15.98 22.84 -5.63
C SER A 208 15.96 22.14 -4.27
N SER A 209 16.33 22.86 -3.19
CA SER A 209 16.24 22.33 -1.81
C SER A 209 14.81 21.98 -1.39
N ASN A 210 13.79 22.61 -2.00
CA ASN A 210 12.39 22.48 -1.59
C ASN A 210 11.45 22.01 -2.71
N LEU A 211 11.99 21.72 -3.90
CA LEU A 211 11.20 21.29 -5.06
C LEU A 211 11.85 20.06 -5.70
N SER A 212 11.05 19.03 -5.92
CA SER A 212 11.48 17.82 -6.63
C SER A 212 10.41 17.35 -7.60
N LEU A 213 10.83 16.82 -8.75
CA LEU A 213 9.97 16.01 -9.61
C LEU A 213 10.02 14.57 -9.13
N VAL A 214 8.87 13.91 -9.13
CA VAL A 214 8.70 12.56 -8.61
C VAL A 214 7.82 11.79 -9.59
N ASP A 215 8.25 10.60 -9.99
CA ASP A 215 7.43 9.63 -10.71
C ASP A 215 7.03 8.51 -9.75
N GLY A 216 5.73 8.39 -9.50
CA GLY A 216 5.17 7.48 -8.53
C GLY A 216 3.71 7.78 -8.21
N ASP A 217 3.17 7.05 -7.25
CA ASP A 217 1.78 7.19 -6.85
C ASP A 217 1.63 8.17 -5.69
N MET A 218 1.00 9.31 -5.98
CA MET A 218 0.85 10.40 -5.02
C MET A 218 0.00 10.05 -3.80
N PHE A 219 -0.87 9.04 -3.89
CA PHE A 219 -1.71 8.64 -2.76
C PHE A 219 -0.97 7.79 -1.72
N PHE A 220 0.28 7.39 -2.00
CA PHE A 220 1.19 6.80 -1.02
C PHE A 220 2.27 7.79 -0.53
N SER A 221 2.15 9.06 -0.93
CA SER A 221 3.06 10.12 -0.50
C SER A 221 2.92 10.41 0.99
N GLN A 222 4.05 10.70 1.63
CA GLN A 222 4.13 11.09 3.04
C GLN A 222 4.07 12.61 3.24
N MET A 223 3.66 13.34 2.20
CA MET A 223 3.52 14.80 2.27
C MET A 223 2.26 15.16 3.06
N GLN A 224 2.36 16.20 3.88
CA GLN A 224 1.25 16.70 4.69
C GLN A 224 -0.01 17.02 3.88
N THR A 225 0.15 17.54 2.66
CA THR A 225 -0.98 17.96 1.82
C THR A 225 -0.90 17.33 0.44
N LEU A 226 -1.98 16.62 0.05
CA LEU A 226 -2.18 16.05 -1.28
C LEU A 226 -3.06 16.96 -2.12
N THR A 227 -2.57 17.40 -3.28
CA THR A 227 -3.35 18.26 -4.18
C THR A 227 -4.22 17.45 -5.12
N ILE A 228 -5.54 17.61 -5.03
CA ILE A 228 -6.50 16.94 -5.91
C ILE A 228 -7.03 17.97 -6.92
N SER A 229 -6.74 17.76 -8.19
CA SER A 229 -7.29 18.57 -9.28
C SER A 229 -8.80 18.30 -9.41
N VAL A 230 -9.62 19.34 -9.25
CA VAL A 230 -11.10 19.22 -9.27
C VAL A 230 -11.74 20.21 -10.25
N ASN A 231 -13.04 20.07 -10.45
CA ASN A 231 -13.88 21.09 -11.07
C ASN A 231 -14.74 21.79 -10.01
N CYS A 232 -15.51 22.79 -10.42
CA CYS A 232 -16.37 23.57 -9.52
C CYS A 232 -17.82 23.05 -9.46
N VAL A 233 -18.15 21.92 -10.12
CA VAL A 233 -19.53 21.40 -10.23
C VAL A 233 -19.75 20.08 -9.51
N GLY A 234 -18.80 19.63 -8.67
CA GLY A 234 -19.04 18.50 -7.78
C GLY A 234 -18.93 17.11 -8.45
N VAL A 235 -18.26 17.00 -9.60
CA VAL A 235 -18.11 15.72 -10.32
C VAL A 235 -16.66 15.23 -10.28
N MET A 236 -16.42 13.96 -9.93
CA MET A 236 -15.10 13.31 -10.03
C MET A 236 -15.23 12.01 -10.84
N GLY A 237 -15.15 12.12 -12.17
CA GLY A 237 -15.52 11.02 -13.08
C GLY A 237 -14.37 10.41 -13.90
N LYS A 238 -13.17 10.98 -13.88
CA LYS A 238 -12.00 10.42 -14.59
C LYS A 238 -10.66 10.79 -13.94
N GLY A 239 -9.62 10.04 -14.26
CA GLY A 239 -8.24 10.28 -13.85
C GLY A 239 -8.06 10.35 -12.32
N LEU A 240 -7.16 11.24 -11.89
CA LEU A 240 -6.80 11.43 -10.48
C LEU A 240 -8.02 11.69 -9.57
N ALA A 241 -8.95 12.53 -10.01
CA ALA A 241 -10.14 12.87 -9.24
C ALA A 241 -11.04 11.65 -9.04
N SER A 242 -11.25 10.83 -10.07
CA SER A 242 -12.04 9.60 -9.96
C SER A 242 -11.46 8.64 -8.95
N ARG A 243 -10.14 8.42 -8.99
CA ARG A 243 -9.46 7.57 -8.01
C ARG A 243 -9.60 8.14 -6.59
N ALA A 244 -9.39 9.44 -6.42
CA ALA A 244 -9.57 10.09 -5.11
C ALA A 244 -11.00 9.93 -4.56
N LYS A 245 -12.02 9.95 -5.43
CA LYS A 245 -13.41 9.70 -5.04
C LYS A 245 -13.63 8.30 -4.48
N TYR A 246 -13.13 7.26 -5.17
CA TYR A 246 -13.33 5.88 -4.73
C TYR A 246 -12.45 5.52 -3.53
N GLN A 247 -11.24 6.07 -3.48
CA GLN A 247 -10.28 5.80 -2.41
C GLN A 247 -10.58 6.62 -1.14
N PHE A 248 -11.20 7.81 -1.25
CA PHE A 248 -11.54 8.70 -0.13
C PHE A 248 -12.98 9.22 -0.26
N PRO A 249 -14.01 8.37 -0.07
CA PRO A 249 -15.41 8.75 -0.26
C PRO A 249 -15.85 9.90 0.65
N GLY A 250 -15.35 9.95 1.90
CA GLY A 250 -15.62 11.06 2.82
C GLY A 250 -15.14 12.42 2.30
N MET A 251 -13.98 12.47 1.63
CA MET A 251 -13.49 13.69 0.98
C MET A 251 -14.41 14.11 -0.16
N TYR A 252 -14.88 13.15 -0.96
CA TYR A 252 -15.76 13.42 -2.08
C TYR A 252 -17.09 14.04 -1.64
N VAL A 253 -17.71 13.54 -0.55
CA VAL A 253 -18.94 14.12 0.01
C VAL A 253 -18.74 15.59 0.38
N LYS A 254 -17.67 15.90 1.13
CA LYS A 254 -17.35 17.29 1.51
C LYS A 254 -17.09 18.18 0.28
N TYR A 255 -16.39 17.66 -0.72
CA TYR A 255 -16.18 18.36 -1.99
C TYR A 255 -17.50 18.71 -2.70
N GLN A 256 -18.47 17.78 -2.71
CA GLN A 256 -19.78 18.04 -3.32
C GLN A 256 -20.54 19.16 -2.58
N ASP A 257 -20.49 19.18 -1.25
CA ASP A 257 -21.12 20.23 -0.45
C ASP A 257 -20.48 21.60 -0.71
N LEU A 258 -19.14 21.67 -0.78
CA LEU A 258 -18.42 22.90 -1.14
C LEU A 258 -18.83 23.43 -2.53
N CYS A 259 -19.07 22.55 -3.50
CA CYS A 259 -19.53 22.94 -4.82
C CYS A 259 -20.98 23.46 -4.79
N LYS A 260 -21.88 22.77 -4.07
CA LYS A 260 -23.28 23.20 -3.92
C LYS A 260 -23.39 24.57 -3.24
N GLU A 261 -22.57 24.79 -2.22
CA GLU A 261 -22.49 26.06 -1.48
C GLU A 261 -21.71 27.16 -2.24
N LYS A 262 -21.20 26.87 -3.44
CA LYS A 262 -20.40 27.78 -4.27
C LYS A 262 -19.14 28.31 -3.56
N LYS A 263 -18.60 27.54 -2.62
CA LYS A 263 -17.36 27.85 -1.89
C LYS A 263 -16.10 27.54 -2.71
N LEU A 264 -16.24 26.76 -3.78
CA LEU A 264 -15.15 26.36 -4.65
C LEU A 264 -15.23 27.10 -6.00
N SER A 265 -14.17 27.80 -6.39
CA SER A 265 -14.10 28.56 -7.65
C SER A 265 -12.67 28.58 -8.21
N LEU A 266 -12.53 28.81 -9.51
CA LEU A 266 -11.22 28.98 -10.14
C LEU A 266 -10.40 30.08 -9.43
N GLY A 267 -9.09 29.86 -9.37
CA GLY A 267 -8.17 30.76 -8.65
C GLY A 267 -8.23 30.65 -7.12
N LYS A 268 -9.16 29.87 -6.55
CA LYS A 268 -9.34 29.75 -5.10
C LYS A 268 -9.29 28.28 -4.65
N PRO A 269 -8.08 27.73 -4.46
CA PRO A 269 -7.91 26.40 -3.87
C PRO A 269 -8.52 26.32 -2.46
N TYR A 270 -9.08 25.16 -2.12
CA TYR A 270 -9.70 24.91 -0.82
C TYR A 270 -8.97 23.79 -0.08
N VAL A 271 -8.63 24.03 1.18
CA VAL A 271 -7.99 23.01 2.04
C VAL A 271 -9.05 22.29 2.84
N LEU A 272 -9.23 21.02 2.55
CA LEU A 272 -10.04 20.12 3.37
C LEU A 272 -9.13 19.46 4.41
N LYS A 273 -9.33 19.83 5.68
CA LYS A 273 -8.71 19.11 6.80
C LYS A 273 -9.46 17.79 7.00
N LYS A 274 -8.71 16.68 7.10
CA LYS A 274 -9.28 15.37 7.37
C LYS A 274 -9.33 15.15 8.88
N GLU A 275 -10.40 14.54 9.39
CA GLU A 275 -10.53 14.09 10.78
C GLU A 275 -9.92 12.68 10.98
N TYR A 276 -9.31 12.10 9.95
CA TYR A 276 -8.82 10.71 9.89
C TYR A 276 -7.47 10.64 9.18
N SER A 277 -6.62 9.66 9.49
CA SER A 277 -5.29 9.52 8.87
C SER A 277 -5.39 8.87 7.48
N LEU A 278 -4.44 9.17 6.58
CA LEU A 278 -4.31 8.42 5.32
C LEU A 278 -3.95 6.95 5.60
N ASP A 279 -3.20 6.72 6.66
CA ASP A 279 -2.76 5.40 7.04
C ASP A 279 -3.93 4.51 7.50
N GLU A 280 -5.00 5.08 8.05
CA GLU A 280 -6.22 4.31 8.42
C GLU A 280 -6.89 3.67 7.19
N GLU A 281 -6.88 4.37 6.05
CA GLU A 281 -7.41 3.86 4.79
C GLU A 281 -6.51 2.78 4.21
N LEU A 282 -5.19 3.02 4.25
CA LEU A 282 -4.21 2.22 3.53
C LEU A 282 -3.73 0.98 4.30
N ALA A 283 -3.62 1.06 5.62
CA ALA A 283 -3.04 0.01 6.46
C ALA A 283 -4.06 -1.04 6.91
N ASP A 284 -3.65 -2.30 6.97
CA ASP A 284 -4.43 -3.38 7.59
C ASP A 284 -4.50 -3.24 9.12
N SER A 285 -5.69 -3.29 9.72
CA SER A 285 -5.90 -3.10 11.18
C SER A 285 -5.17 -1.86 11.75
N PRO A 286 -5.58 -0.63 11.38
CA PRO A 286 -4.85 0.60 11.69
C PRO A 286 -4.97 1.06 13.15
N GLU A 287 -5.71 0.35 14.01
CA GLU A 287 -6.10 0.80 15.35
C GLU A 287 -4.90 1.09 16.27
N ASN A 288 -3.75 0.44 16.00
CA ASN A 288 -2.51 0.59 16.76
C ASN A 288 -1.49 1.54 16.11
N LEU A 289 -1.84 2.17 14.97
CA LEU A 289 -1.02 3.21 14.37
C LEU A 289 -1.12 4.48 15.21
N ARG A 290 -0.10 4.76 16.03
CA ARG A 290 -0.02 5.99 16.85
C ARG A 290 -0.12 7.23 15.95
N SER A 291 -1.27 7.91 16.01
CA SER A 291 -1.67 9.14 15.30
C SER A 291 -0.65 9.65 14.29
N VAL A 292 -0.77 9.23 13.04
CA VAL A 292 0.10 9.68 11.97
C VAL A 292 -0.53 10.92 11.36
N GLU A 293 0.12 12.06 11.64
CA GLU A 293 -0.04 13.40 11.06
C GLU A 293 -1.23 13.57 10.10
N GLU A 294 -2.17 14.47 10.44
CA GLU A 294 -3.35 14.79 9.61
C GLU A 294 -2.95 15.07 8.15
N THR A 295 -3.25 14.13 7.25
CA THR A 295 -3.11 14.36 5.82
C THR A 295 -4.25 15.24 5.34
N GLN A 296 -3.93 16.35 4.69
CA GLN A 296 -4.90 17.30 4.17
C GLN A 296 -5.07 17.13 2.67
N PHE A 297 -6.27 17.43 2.16
CA PHE A 297 -6.50 17.52 0.71
C PHE A 297 -6.59 18.99 0.30
N LEU A 298 -5.73 19.40 -0.63
CA LEU A 298 -5.88 20.67 -1.32
C LEU A 298 -6.73 20.43 -2.58
N LEU A 299 -8.01 20.76 -2.50
CA LEU A 299 -8.91 20.75 -3.65
C LEU A 299 -8.55 21.94 -4.54
N PHE A 300 -7.94 21.66 -5.69
CA PHE A 300 -7.42 22.68 -6.61
C PHE A 300 -8.29 22.73 -7.87
N PRO A 301 -9.14 23.78 -8.02
CA PRO A 301 -9.98 23.93 -9.20
C PRO A 301 -9.14 24.19 -10.44
N THR A 302 -9.20 23.29 -11.41
CA THR A 302 -8.50 23.42 -12.69
C THR A 302 -9.44 23.72 -13.85
N LYS A 303 -10.76 23.61 -13.64
CA LYS A 303 -11.81 23.90 -14.62
C LYS A 303 -13.13 24.20 -13.93
N ASN A 304 -14.00 24.98 -14.58
CA ASN A 304 -15.33 25.22 -14.05
C ASN A 304 -16.21 23.96 -14.17
N HIS A 305 -16.35 23.42 -15.39
CA HIS A 305 -17.14 22.22 -15.65
C HIS A 305 -16.26 21.05 -16.09
N TRP A 306 -16.60 19.82 -15.70
CA TRP A 306 -15.78 18.62 -16.00
C TRP A 306 -15.64 18.32 -17.51
N ARG A 307 -16.59 18.77 -18.33
CA ARG A 307 -16.58 18.68 -19.81
C ARG A 307 -15.59 19.65 -20.47
N GLN A 308 -15.11 20.65 -19.75
CA GLN A 308 -14.21 21.67 -20.29
C GLN A 308 -12.73 21.26 -20.16
N LYS A 309 -11.89 21.86 -21.02
CA LYS A 309 -10.44 21.83 -20.84
C LYS A 309 -10.04 22.58 -19.56
N SER A 310 -8.84 22.31 -19.08
CA SER A 310 -8.30 23.03 -17.92
C SER A 310 -8.05 24.50 -18.26
N ASP A 311 -8.31 25.38 -17.31
CA ASP A 311 -8.16 26.84 -17.43
C ASP A 311 -6.78 27.25 -16.91
N ILE A 312 -5.88 27.63 -17.82
CA ILE A 312 -4.50 28.00 -17.47
C ILE A 312 -4.44 29.26 -16.60
N VAL A 313 -5.28 30.26 -16.89
CA VAL A 313 -5.32 31.51 -16.11
C VAL A 313 -5.83 31.22 -14.70
N GLY A 314 -6.87 30.41 -14.60
CA GLY A 314 -7.39 29.95 -13.31
C GLY A 314 -6.39 29.13 -12.50
N ILE A 315 -5.54 28.33 -13.16
CA ILE A 315 -4.46 27.58 -12.51
C ILE A 315 -3.37 28.52 -12.00
N GLU A 316 -2.91 29.46 -12.83
CA GLU A 316 -1.90 30.45 -12.42
C GLU A 316 -2.37 31.28 -11.24
N ASP A 317 -3.62 31.74 -11.26
CA ASP A 317 -4.21 32.50 -10.15
C ASP A 317 -4.36 31.63 -8.89
N GLY A 318 -4.70 30.35 -9.05
CA GLY A 318 -4.75 29.41 -7.95
C GLY A 318 -3.38 29.15 -7.32
N LEU A 319 -2.32 29.11 -8.14
CA LEU A 319 -0.95 29.00 -7.65
C LEU A 319 -0.51 30.28 -6.93
N LYS A 320 -0.84 31.47 -7.45
CA LYS A 320 -0.57 32.76 -6.77
C LYS A 320 -1.28 32.81 -5.42
N GLU A 321 -2.55 32.41 -5.35
CA GLU A 321 -3.31 32.38 -4.10
C GLU A 321 -2.75 31.36 -3.10
N LEU A 322 -2.27 30.21 -3.58
CA LEU A 322 -1.58 29.22 -2.74
C LEU A 322 -0.29 29.80 -2.17
N VAL A 323 0.55 30.45 -2.99
CA VAL A 323 1.79 31.10 -2.53
C VAL A 323 1.51 32.23 -1.54
N LYS A 324 0.38 32.94 -1.67
CA LYS A 324 -0.03 33.95 -0.71
C LYS A 324 -0.46 33.36 0.64
N ASN A 325 -1.10 32.19 0.62
CA ASN A 325 -1.75 31.60 1.80
C ASN A 325 -1.08 30.35 2.36
N TYR A 326 0.03 29.86 1.79
CA TYR A 326 0.65 28.58 2.19
C TYR A 326 0.97 28.52 3.69
N LYS A 327 1.34 29.66 4.31
CA LYS A 327 1.54 29.74 5.76
C LYS A 327 0.25 29.51 6.53
N ARG A 328 -0.89 30.04 6.09
CA ARG A 328 -2.20 29.80 6.74
C ARG A 328 -2.67 28.35 6.51
N VAL A 329 -2.35 27.79 5.35
CA VAL A 329 -2.61 26.39 5.02
C VAL A 329 -1.76 25.44 5.90
N GLY A 330 -0.49 25.79 6.16
CA GLY A 330 0.42 24.99 6.98
C GLY A 330 0.44 25.29 8.50
N ALA A 331 0.08 26.50 8.95
CA ALA A 331 0.21 26.96 10.35
C ALA A 331 -1.00 26.65 11.23
N ASN A 332 -2.05 26.05 10.67
CA ASN A 332 -3.28 25.75 11.39
C ASN A 332 -3.24 24.37 12.07
N CYS A 333 -2.02 23.94 12.44
CA CYS A 333 -1.68 22.74 13.20
C CYS A 333 -1.36 23.15 14.65
N ASN A 334 -2.19 22.73 15.61
CA ASN A 334 -1.93 22.97 17.04
C ASN A 334 -0.66 22.20 17.49
N ASN A 335 0.31 22.93 18.04
CA ASN A 335 1.32 22.63 19.08
C ASN A 335 1.95 21.23 19.28
N LEU A 336 1.78 20.26 18.38
CA LEU A 336 2.40 18.92 18.49
C LEU A 336 3.28 18.56 17.27
N CYS A 337 3.31 19.39 16.24
CA CYS A 337 4.15 19.15 15.07
C CYS A 337 5.55 19.77 15.29
N ASN A 338 6.51 18.96 15.69
CA ASN A 338 7.93 19.32 15.76
C ASN A 338 8.39 19.88 14.41
N ARG A 339 8.53 21.21 14.31
CA ARG A 339 9.28 22.01 13.30
C ARG A 339 9.70 21.25 12.03
N LYS A 340 8.76 20.77 11.24
CA LYS A 340 8.99 20.35 9.86
C LYS A 340 8.16 21.24 8.94
N THR A 341 8.84 21.84 7.97
CA THR A 341 8.31 22.67 6.90
C THR A 341 7.03 22.09 6.32
N ALA A 342 5.96 22.90 6.25
CA ALA A 342 4.75 22.54 5.52
C ALA A 342 5.13 22.11 4.10
N SER A 343 4.85 20.86 3.76
CA SER A 343 5.25 20.25 2.51
C SER A 343 4.01 19.85 1.72
N THR A 344 3.76 20.54 0.61
CA THR A 344 2.63 20.26 -0.27
C THR A 344 3.10 19.52 -1.51
N LEU A 345 2.47 18.39 -1.81
CA LEU A 345 2.65 17.74 -3.11
C LEU A 345 1.74 18.42 -4.13
N ILE A 346 2.32 19.22 -5.01
CA ILE A 346 1.61 19.81 -6.16
C ILE A 346 1.85 18.89 -7.36
N THR A 347 0.80 18.20 -7.80
CA THR A 347 0.86 17.32 -8.96
C THR A 347 0.63 18.12 -10.22
N VAL A 348 1.65 18.19 -11.09
CA VAL A 348 1.45 18.56 -12.49
C VAL A 348 1.13 17.27 -13.23
N LEU A 349 -0.16 17.02 -13.48
CA LEU A 349 -0.58 15.87 -14.26
C LEU A 349 -0.03 16.03 -15.68
N LYS A 350 0.93 15.18 -16.07
CA LYS A 350 1.12 14.86 -17.48
C LYS A 350 -0.06 13.97 -17.83
N GLU A 351 -1.00 14.45 -18.66
CA GLU A 351 -2.01 13.58 -19.27
C GLU A 351 -1.25 12.52 -20.09
N ARG A 352 -0.99 11.35 -19.50
CA ARG A 352 -0.83 10.14 -20.31
C ARG A 352 -2.22 9.87 -20.85
N THR A 353 -2.41 10.12 -22.15
CA THR A 353 -3.56 9.62 -22.89
C THR A 353 -3.63 8.11 -22.67
N ALA A 354 -4.52 7.67 -21.78
CA ALA A 354 -4.87 6.27 -21.70
C ALA A 354 -5.49 5.91 -23.05
N ASN A 355 -4.85 4.98 -23.76
CA ASN A 355 -5.47 4.32 -24.90
C ASN A 355 -6.82 3.78 -24.43
N THR A 356 -7.88 4.30 -25.04
CA THR A 356 -9.22 3.73 -24.97
C THR A 356 -9.13 2.30 -25.48
N TYR A 357 -9.31 1.32 -24.58
CA TYR A 357 -9.75 0.00 -25.02
C TYR A 357 -11.19 0.16 -25.49
N ASP A 358 -11.31 0.24 -26.81
CA ASP A 358 -12.55 0.17 -27.55
C ASP A 358 -13.12 -1.24 -27.36
N THR A 359 -14.13 -1.37 -26.50
CA THR A 359 -14.95 -2.59 -26.47
C THR A 359 -16.09 -2.41 -27.45
N SER A 360 -15.78 -2.69 -28.72
CA SER A 360 -16.76 -2.99 -29.76
C SER A 360 -16.73 -4.50 -30.05
N SER A 361 -17.67 -5.23 -29.46
CA SER A 361 -18.26 -6.46 -30.00
C SER A 361 -19.42 -6.89 -29.12
#